data_AF-A0A7S3T2L1-F1
#
_entry.id   AF-A0A7S3T2L1-F1
#
_cell.length_a   1.000
_cell.length_b   1.000
_cell.length_c   1.000
_cell.angle_alpha   90.00
_cell.angle_beta   90.00
_cell.angle_gamma   90.00
#
_symmetry.space_group_name_H-M   'P 1'
#
loop_
_entity.id
_entity.type
_entity.pdbx_description
1 polymer ?
#
loop_
_entity_poly.entity_id
_entity_poly.type
_entity_poly.pdbx_seq_one_letter_code
_entity_poly.pdbx_strand_id
1 'polypeptide(L)'
;MRIRAVEMDHTVPTVGWLLEEYPRPGSLHADRLLPLLEAHGVEKRLLGQFKLGTPIELPTGELLQPSDFMDPPTSRRIGLLSDTRDCSRAAAHCEGVDVLVHECTNACTNFDRQRGRGPDTIRRLAVEHGHSTPQMAAQFASEIGAKRLVLTHFSSRYLGSGSAYADGVMNEIRNLAKQHYGGPVTCARDFLRVEMQVNGEVHEHHPPRQPYEEWPGNIFKTASEAEGGEAVEAAAEVAEAAA
;
A
#
# COMPACT_ATOMS: atom_id res chain seq x y z
N MET A 1 6.92 16.90 -6.80
CA MET A 1 6.21 15.61 -6.93
C MET A 1 5.63 15.53 -8.33
N ARG A 2 5.57 14.33 -8.90
CA ARG A 2 4.88 13.98 -10.13
C ARG A 2 3.69 13.08 -9.77
N ILE A 3 2.53 13.34 -10.36
CA ILE A 3 1.33 12.51 -10.21
C ILE A 3 0.92 12.03 -11.61
N ARG A 4 0.57 10.76 -11.75
CA ARG A 4 0.08 10.16 -13.00
C ARG A 4 -1.20 9.40 -12.74
N ALA A 5 -2.15 9.49 -13.66
CA ALA A 5 -3.31 8.60 -13.72
C ALA A 5 -3.02 7.48 -14.73
N VAL A 6 -3.48 6.27 -14.42
CA VAL A 6 -3.43 5.11 -15.32
C VAL A 6 -4.84 4.54 -15.41
N GLU A 7 -5.30 4.20 -16.62
CA GLU A 7 -6.59 3.56 -16.84
C GLU A 7 -6.61 2.14 -16.25
N MET A 8 -7.63 1.82 -15.45
CA MET A 8 -7.83 0.50 -14.85
C MET A 8 -8.88 -0.30 -15.65
N ASP A 9 -8.78 -1.63 -15.63
CA ASP A 9 -9.80 -2.49 -16.23
C ASP A 9 -10.92 -2.75 -15.23
N HIS A 10 -12.00 -1.98 -15.34
CA HIS A 10 -13.19 -2.10 -14.50
C HIS A 10 -14.47 -1.99 -15.35
N THR A 11 -15.64 -2.17 -14.74
CA THR A 11 -16.94 -2.14 -15.44
C THR A 11 -17.33 -0.75 -15.94
N VAL A 12 -16.75 0.29 -15.33
CA VAL A 12 -16.88 1.70 -15.72
C VAL A 12 -15.49 2.35 -15.84
N PRO A 13 -15.37 3.53 -16.48
CA PRO A 13 -14.10 4.23 -16.55
C PRO A 13 -13.51 4.51 -15.16
N THR A 14 -12.39 3.86 -14.88
CA THR A 14 -11.70 3.91 -13.58
C THR A 14 -10.22 4.20 -13.78
N VAL A 15 -9.61 4.88 -12.81
CA VAL A 15 -8.17 5.20 -12.83
C VAL A 15 -7.49 4.83 -11.52
N GLY A 16 -6.23 4.40 -11.65
CA GLY A 16 -5.27 4.32 -10.55
C GLY A 16 -4.35 5.53 -10.56
N TRP A 17 -3.76 5.84 -9.41
CA TRP A 17 -2.87 6.98 -9.23
C TRP A 17 -1.47 6.56 -8.83
N LEU A 18 -0.47 7.10 -9.51
CA LEU A 18 0.93 6.96 -9.15
C LEU A 18 1.46 8.29 -8.64
N LEU A 19 1.94 8.31 -7.40
CA LEU A 19 2.51 9.48 -6.76
C LEU A 19 4.01 9.26 -6.59
N GLU A 20 4.81 10.14 -7.19
CA GLU A 20 6.26 10.03 -7.18
C GLU A 20 6.90 11.33 -6.70
N GLU A 21 7.61 11.22 -5.60
CA GLU A 21 8.41 12.32 -5.10
C GLU A 21 9.62 12.56 -6.01
N TYR A 22 9.99 13.83 -6.22
CA TYR A 22 11.24 14.12 -6.92
C TYR A 22 12.43 13.66 -6.05
N PRO A 23 13.48 13.07 -6.65
CA PRO A 23 14.65 12.65 -5.90
C PRO A 23 15.20 13.79 -5.04
N ARG A 24 15.41 13.52 -3.76
CA ARG A 24 16.16 14.40 -2.87
C ARG A 24 17.60 13.92 -2.76
N PRO A 25 18.58 14.82 -2.61
CA PRO A 25 19.94 14.43 -2.26
C PRO A 25 19.94 13.54 -1.02
N GLY A 26 20.78 12.50 -1.02
CA GLY A 26 20.96 11.66 0.15
C GLY A 26 21.64 12.39 1.31
N SER A 27 21.71 11.72 2.46
CA SER A 27 22.34 12.29 3.65
C SER A 27 23.85 12.44 3.42
N LEU A 28 24.39 13.56 3.88
CA LEU A 28 25.84 13.79 3.84
C LEU A 28 26.51 13.14 5.05
N HIS A 29 27.55 12.34 4.80
CA HIS A 29 28.45 11.78 5.80
C HIS A 29 29.43 12.87 6.26
N ALA A 30 28.88 13.84 7.00
CA ALA A 30 29.60 15.05 7.43
C ALA A 30 30.79 14.73 8.36
N ASP A 31 30.68 13.66 9.13
CA ASP A 31 31.74 13.09 9.97
C ASP A 31 32.99 12.69 9.16
N ARG A 32 32.81 12.25 7.91
CA ARG A 32 33.92 11.89 7.01
C ARG A 32 34.43 13.09 6.21
N LEU A 33 33.53 13.95 5.74
CA LEU A 33 33.89 15.07 4.85
C LEU A 33 34.46 16.28 5.58
N LEU A 34 33.87 16.69 6.71
CA LEU A 34 34.25 17.93 7.39
C LEU A 34 35.73 17.93 7.86
N PRO A 35 36.28 16.84 8.44
CA PRO A 35 37.69 16.80 8.82
C PRO A 35 38.64 16.97 7.63
N LEU A 36 38.29 16.43 6.47
CA LEU A 36 39.09 16.58 5.24
C LEU A 36 39.10 18.03 4.75
N LEU A 37 37.94 18.69 4.74
CA LEU A 37 37.85 20.10 4.35
C LEU A 37 38.64 21.00 5.30
N GLU A 38 38.53 20.75 6.61
CA GLU A 38 39.25 21.51 7.64
C GLU A 38 40.77 21.34 7.55
N ALA A 39 41.24 20.09 7.34
CA ALA A 39 42.66 19.80 7.17
C ALA A 39 43.28 20.50 5.95
N HIS A 40 42.46 20.83 4.95
CA HIS A 40 42.88 21.47 3.71
C HIS A 40 42.47 22.96 3.62
N GLY A 41 41.92 23.54 4.69
CA GLY A 41 41.49 24.95 4.70
C GLY A 41 40.36 25.27 3.71
N VAL A 42 39.57 24.28 3.30
CA VAL A 42 38.47 24.44 2.35
C VAL A 42 37.21 24.93 3.06
N GLU A 43 36.59 25.98 2.51
CA GLU A 43 35.43 26.61 3.14
C GLU A 43 34.17 25.74 3.08
N LYS A 44 33.46 25.65 4.22
CA LYS A 44 32.19 24.90 4.36
C LYS A 44 31.05 25.44 3.49
N ARG A 45 31.17 26.65 2.91
CA ARG A 45 30.15 27.20 1.99
C ARG A 45 29.94 26.33 0.74
N LEU A 46 30.96 25.54 0.37
CA LEU A 46 30.89 24.64 -0.79
C LEU A 46 29.97 23.43 -0.55
N LEU A 47 29.62 23.11 0.71
CA LEU A 47 28.77 21.97 1.04
C LEU A 47 27.38 22.02 0.38
N GLY A 48 26.84 23.23 0.15
CA GLY A 48 25.55 23.39 -0.52
C GLY A 48 25.61 22.90 -1.97
N GLN A 49 26.65 23.29 -2.71
CA GLN A 49 26.87 22.84 -4.10
C GLN A 49 27.29 21.38 -4.15
N PHE A 50 28.07 20.92 -3.17
CA PHE A 50 28.45 19.52 -3.04
C PHE A 50 27.25 18.58 -2.92
N LYS A 51 26.28 18.96 -2.07
CA LYS A 51 25.00 18.24 -1.95
C LYS A 51 24.16 18.24 -3.23
N LEU A 52 24.42 19.16 -4.16
CA LEU A 52 23.75 19.24 -5.46
C LEU A 52 24.52 18.51 -6.56
N GLY A 53 25.62 17.82 -6.23
CA GLY A 53 26.39 17.02 -7.18
C GLY A 53 27.68 17.68 -7.67
N THR A 54 28.05 18.86 -7.17
CA THR A 54 29.29 19.54 -7.58
C THR A 54 30.49 19.00 -6.78
N PRO A 55 31.53 18.43 -7.42
CA PRO A 55 32.73 17.99 -6.72
C PRO A 55 33.46 19.16 -6.03
N ILE A 56 34.20 18.86 -4.96
CA ILE A 56 35.10 19.81 -4.32
C ILE A 56 36.54 19.43 -4.66
N GLU A 57 37.29 20.36 -5.25
CA GLU A 57 38.72 20.22 -5.45
C GLU A 57 39.50 20.70 -4.22
N LEU A 58 40.35 19.84 -3.67
CA LEU A 58 41.26 20.17 -2.59
C LEU A 58 42.49 20.92 -3.13
N PRO A 59 43.22 21.69 -2.31
CA PRO A 59 44.48 22.34 -2.71
C PRO A 59 45.57 21.37 -3.17
N THR A 60 45.45 20.08 -2.82
CA THR A 60 46.31 18.98 -3.27
C THR A 60 46.04 18.59 -4.73
N GLY A 61 44.94 19.05 -5.34
CA GLY A 61 44.43 18.63 -6.65
C GLY A 61 43.50 17.42 -6.59
N GLU A 62 43.20 16.89 -5.40
CA GLU A 62 42.25 15.78 -5.22
C GLU A 62 40.81 16.26 -5.37
N LEU A 63 39.99 15.52 -6.12
CA LEU A 63 38.56 15.80 -6.31
C LEU A 63 37.70 14.89 -5.41
N LEU A 64 37.07 15.49 -4.41
CA LEU A 64 36.09 14.81 -3.58
C LEU A 64 34.77 14.71 -4.35
N GLN A 65 34.25 13.49 -4.52
CA GLN A 65 32.98 13.25 -5.21
C GLN A 65 31.82 13.15 -4.22
N PRO A 66 30.66 13.77 -4.49
CA PRO A 66 29.48 13.60 -3.64
C PRO A 66 29.08 12.14 -3.40
N SER A 67 29.27 11.26 -4.39
CA SER A 67 28.99 9.83 -4.28
C SER A 67 29.80 9.10 -3.19
N ASP A 68 30.96 9.62 -2.80
CA ASP A 68 31.84 8.97 -1.81
C ASP A 68 31.46 9.34 -0.37
N PHE A 69 30.71 10.43 -0.22
CA PHE A 69 30.37 11.08 1.04
C PHE A 69 28.87 11.27 1.25
N MET A 70 28.03 10.78 0.36
CA MET A 70 26.58 10.91 0.46
C MET A 70 25.88 9.59 0.18
N ASP A 71 24.77 9.37 0.87
CA ASP A 71 23.86 8.30 0.50
C ASP A 71 23.28 8.54 -0.92
N PRO A 72 22.83 7.49 -1.62
CA PRO A 72 22.11 7.65 -2.87
C PRO A 72 20.89 8.56 -2.71
N PRO A 73 20.49 9.29 -3.78
CA PRO A 73 19.26 10.08 -3.76
C PRO A 73 18.05 9.24 -3.35
N THR A 74 17.20 9.79 -2.50
CA THR A 74 15.99 9.11 -2.03
C THR A 74 14.75 9.71 -2.66
N SER A 75 13.82 8.85 -3.08
CA SER A 75 12.49 9.23 -3.53
C SER A 75 11.49 8.22 -2.99
N ARG A 76 10.24 8.68 -2.89
CA ARG A 76 9.11 7.91 -2.41
C ARG A 76 8.12 7.74 -3.55
N ARG A 77 7.62 6.51 -3.74
CA ARG A 77 6.71 6.15 -4.83
C ARG A 77 5.54 5.33 -4.28
N ILE A 78 4.33 5.80 -4.52
CA ILE A 78 3.10 5.15 -4.06
C ILE A 78 2.22 4.84 -5.28
N GLY A 79 1.87 3.57 -5.45
CA GLY A 79 0.83 3.14 -6.37
C GLY A 79 -0.50 3.01 -5.62
N LEU A 80 -1.52 3.77 -6.01
CA LEU A 80 -2.88 3.70 -5.48
C LEU A 80 -3.78 3.16 -6.59
N LEU A 81 -3.99 1.84 -6.63
CA LEU A 81 -4.84 1.23 -7.63
C LEU A 81 -6.27 1.15 -7.10
N SER A 82 -7.19 1.70 -7.89
CA SER A 82 -8.63 1.61 -7.65
C SER A 82 -9.17 0.26 -8.16
N ASP A 83 -10.49 0.14 -8.20
CA ASP A 83 -11.20 -1.08 -8.58
C ASP A 83 -10.76 -1.56 -9.96
N THR A 84 -10.43 -2.85 -10.04
CA THR A 84 -9.83 -3.41 -11.25
C THR A 84 -9.80 -4.94 -11.22
N ARG A 85 -9.99 -5.56 -12.38
CA ARG A 85 -9.73 -7.00 -12.61
C ARG A 85 -8.38 -7.28 -13.26
N ASP A 86 -7.72 -6.26 -13.81
CA ASP A 86 -6.40 -6.38 -14.45
C ASP A 86 -5.56 -5.10 -14.27
N CYS A 87 -4.34 -5.28 -13.77
CA CYS A 87 -3.38 -4.21 -13.50
C CYS A 87 -2.22 -4.17 -14.51
N SER A 88 -2.26 -4.98 -15.57
CA SER A 88 -1.22 -5.04 -16.60
C SER A 88 -0.83 -3.66 -17.16
N ARG A 89 -1.81 -2.77 -17.35
CA ARG A 89 -1.62 -1.38 -17.80
C ARG A 89 -0.80 -0.52 -16.83
N ALA A 90 -0.82 -0.86 -15.54
CA ALA A 90 -0.12 -0.13 -14.49
C ALA A 90 1.29 -0.67 -14.22
N ALA A 91 1.65 -1.86 -14.74
CA ALA A 91 2.89 -2.57 -14.39
C ALA A 91 4.15 -1.70 -14.58
N ALA A 92 4.35 -1.18 -15.79
CA ALA A 92 5.52 -0.35 -16.12
C ALA A 92 5.58 0.97 -15.31
N HIS A 93 4.44 1.44 -14.82
CA HIS A 93 4.37 2.66 -14.02
C HIS A 93 4.64 2.39 -12.53
N CYS A 94 4.23 1.22 -12.04
CA CYS A 94 4.31 0.84 -10.64
C CYS A 94 5.56 0.03 -10.29
N GLU A 95 6.48 -0.22 -11.25
CA GLU A 95 7.73 -0.92 -11.00
C GLU A 95 8.49 -0.32 -9.80
N GLY A 96 8.77 -1.14 -8.78
CA GLY A 96 9.55 -0.78 -7.60
C GLY A 96 8.90 0.22 -6.66
N VAL A 97 7.57 0.40 -6.69
CA VAL A 97 6.88 1.30 -5.73
C VAL A 97 7.13 0.88 -4.28
N ASP A 98 7.25 1.86 -3.40
CA ASP A 98 7.47 1.61 -1.97
C ASP A 98 6.22 1.06 -1.29
N VAL A 99 5.06 1.59 -1.68
CA VAL A 99 3.75 1.14 -1.19
C VAL A 99 2.81 1.00 -2.39
N LEU A 100 2.28 -0.20 -2.58
CA LEU A 100 1.17 -0.48 -3.47
C LEU A 100 -0.11 -0.64 -2.63
N VAL A 101 -1.10 0.21 -2.86
CA VAL A 101 -2.47 0.03 -2.36
C VAL A 101 -3.29 -0.58 -3.49
N HIS A 102 -3.93 -1.72 -3.21
CA HIS A 102 -4.66 -2.48 -4.20
C HIS A 102 -5.99 -2.99 -3.64
N GLU A 103 -7.04 -2.95 -4.45
CA GLU A 103 -8.34 -3.53 -4.11
C GLU A 103 -8.28 -5.06 -3.98
N CYS A 104 -9.17 -5.62 -3.19
CA CYS A 104 -9.23 -7.04 -2.85
C CYS A 104 -10.68 -7.43 -2.51
N THR A 105 -11.62 -7.12 -3.41
CA THR A 105 -13.06 -7.26 -3.13
C THR A 105 -13.47 -8.70 -2.83
N ASN A 106 -12.85 -9.69 -3.49
CA ASN A 106 -13.25 -11.09 -3.41
C ASN A 106 -12.11 -11.99 -2.90
N ALA A 107 -12.34 -12.76 -1.84
CA ALA A 107 -11.34 -13.68 -1.29
C ALA A 107 -11.97 -15.04 -1.02
N CYS A 108 -11.26 -16.13 -1.33
CA CYS A 108 -11.76 -17.48 -1.02
C CYS A 108 -11.47 -17.84 0.43
N THR A 109 -12.30 -17.31 1.33
CA THR A 109 -12.21 -17.54 2.78
C THR A 109 -12.93 -18.82 3.20
N ASN A 110 -12.86 -19.19 4.48
CA ASN A 110 -13.64 -20.31 5.03
C ASN A 110 -15.14 -20.17 4.78
N PHE A 111 -15.69 -18.95 4.83
CA PHE A 111 -17.09 -18.66 4.52
C PHE A 111 -17.48 -19.12 3.11
N ASP A 112 -16.61 -18.89 2.13
CA ASP A 112 -16.84 -19.28 0.74
C ASP A 112 -16.69 -20.79 0.54
N ARG A 113 -15.67 -21.39 1.18
CA ARG A 113 -15.45 -22.85 1.11
C ARG A 113 -16.61 -23.64 1.70
N GLN A 114 -17.19 -23.17 2.81
CA GLN A 114 -18.38 -23.78 3.42
C GLN A 114 -19.61 -23.76 2.50
N ARG A 115 -19.67 -22.81 1.55
CA ARG A 115 -20.70 -22.70 0.52
C ARG A 115 -20.33 -23.40 -0.79
N GLY A 116 -19.29 -24.23 -0.78
CA GLY A 116 -18.83 -24.96 -1.95
C GLY A 116 -18.13 -24.09 -3.00
N ARG A 117 -17.75 -22.86 -2.68
CA ARG A 117 -17.04 -21.97 -3.61
C ARG A 117 -15.53 -22.09 -3.43
N GLY A 118 -14.88 -22.63 -4.46
CA GLY A 118 -13.42 -22.75 -4.52
C GLY A 118 -12.72 -21.46 -4.99
N PRO A 119 -11.38 -21.42 -4.94
CA PRO A 119 -10.60 -20.27 -5.39
C PRO A 119 -10.89 -19.84 -6.83
N ASP A 120 -11.05 -20.80 -7.74
CA ASP A 120 -11.36 -20.52 -9.16
C ASP A 120 -12.73 -19.86 -9.34
N THR A 121 -13.73 -20.32 -8.58
CA THR A 121 -15.07 -19.73 -8.58
C THR A 121 -14.99 -18.27 -8.11
N ILE A 122 -14.31 -18.03 -7.00
CA ILE A 122 -14.16 -16.68 -6.43
C ILE A 122 -13.39 -15.75 -7.38
N ARG A 123 -12.33 -16.25 -8.03
CA ARG A 123 -11.59 -15.49 -9.05
C ARG A 123 -12.48 -15.13 -10.23
N ARG A 124 -13.29 -16.06 -10.74
CA ARG A 124 -14.23 -15.79 -11.85
C ARG A 124 -15.23 -14.70 -11.47
N LEU A 125 -15.87 -14.82 -10.30
CA LEU A 125 -16.80 -13.79 -9.81
C LEU A 125 -16.13 -12.42 -9.68
N ALA A 126 -14.90 -12.37 -9.16
CA ALA A 126 -14.15 -11.11 -9.05
C ALA A 126 -13.99 -10.47 -10.43
N VAL A 127 -13.46 -11.22 -11.40
CA VAL A 127 -13.21 -10.73 -12.76
C VAL A 127 -14.50 -10.33 -13.49
N GLU A 128 -15.58 -11.07 -13.29
CA GLU A 128 -16.90 -10.77 -13.87
C GLU A 128 -17.43 -9.42 -13.40
N HIS A 129 -17.27 -9.10 -12.11
CA HIS A 129 -17.68 -7.82 -11.52
C HIS A 129 -16.59 -6.73 -11.64
N GLY A 130 -15.51 -6.97 -12.39
CA GLY A 130 -14.45 -5.99 -12.60
C GLY A 130 -13.51 -5.79 -11.41
N HIS A 131 -13.42 -6.77 -10.50
CA HIS A 131 -12.66 -6.71 -9.26
C HIS A 131 -11.53 -7.76 -9.16
N SER A 132 -10.74 -7.63 -8.11
CA SER A 132 -9.57 -8.46 -7.81
C SER A 132 -9.73 -9.35 -6.59
N THR A 133 -8.84 -10.34 -6.54
CA THR A 133 -8.66 -11.24 -5.40
C THR A 133 -7.32 -10.97 -4.69
N PRO A 134 -7.13 -11.43 -3.43
CA PRO A 134 -5.84 -11.26 -2.73
C PRO A 134 -4.68 -11.84 -3.54
N GLN A 135 -4.90 -12.96 -4.22
CA GLN A 135 -3.91 -13.61 -5.08
C GLN A 135 -3.56 -12.76 -6.29
N MET A 136 -4.54 -12.12 -6.94
CA MET A 136 -4.32 -11.23 -8.08
C MET A 136 -3.51 -10.00 -7.67
N ALA A 137 -3.91 -9.34 -6.57
CA ALA A 137 -3.19 -8.19 -6.02
C ALA A 137 -1.75 -8.55 -5.63
N ALA A 138 -1.54 -9.71 -5.01
CA ALA A 138 -0.22 -10.20 -4.61
C ALA A 138 0.66 -10.58 -5.80
N GLN A 139 0.11 -11.24 -6.82
CA GLN A 139 0.82 -11.56 -8.06
C GLN A 139 1.32 -10.29 -8.73
N PHE A 140 0.46 -9.27 -8.86
CA PHE A 140 0.85 -7.99 -9.41
C PHE A 140 1.92 -7.29 -8.55
N ALA A 141 1.77 -7.29 -7.22
CA ALA A 141 2.77 -6.73 -6.31
C ALA A 141 4.15 -7.40 -6.45
N SER A 142 4.16 -8.73 -6.67
CA SER A 142 5.38 -9.49 -6.92
C SER A 142 5.98 -9.17 -8.28
N GLU A 143 5.15 -9.08 -9.32
CA GLU A 143 5.56 -8.78 -10.70
C GLU A 143 6.28 -7.42 -10.78
N ILE A 144 5.72 -6.39 -10.17
CA ILE A 144 6.29 -5.05 -10.20
C ILE A 144 7.42 -4.85 -9.17
N GLY A 145 7.71 -5.85 -8.33
CA GLY A 145 8.69 -5.71 -7.25
C GLY A 145 8.32 -4.63 -6.22
N ALA A 146 7.04 -4.50 -5.88
CA ALA A 146 6.59 -3.57 -4.84
C ALA A 146 7.27 -3.90 -3.51
N LYS A 147 7.63 -2.88 -2.72
CA LYS A 147 8.25 -3.10 -1.40
C LYS A 147 7.22 -3.43 -0.31
N ARG A 148 5.97 -3.02 -0.47
CA ARG A 148 4.85 -3.33 0.43
C ARG A 148 3.53 -3.36 -0.33
N LEU A 149 2.67 -4.30 0.04
CA LEU A 149 1.29 -4.40 -0.43
C LEU A 149 0.30 -4.05 0.69
N VAL A 150 -0.61 -3.13 0.41
CA VAL A 150 -1.76 -2.79 1.26
C VAL A 150 -3.02 -3.17 0.52
N LEU A 151 -3.75 -4.16 1.03
CA LEU A 151 -5.03 -4.61 0.52
C LEU A 151 -6.15 -3.75 1.09
N THR A 152 -7.10 -3.34 0.27
CA THR A 152 -8.27 -2.54 0.68
C THR A 152 -9.52 -2.96 -0.12
N HIS A 153 -10.62 -2.22 0.03
CA HIS A 153 -11.85 -2.41 -0.72
C HIS A 153 -12.41 -3.83 -0.56
N PHE A 154 -12.55 -4.28 0.68
CA PHE A 154 -13.09 -5.60 0.98
C PHE A 154 -14.61 -5.60 0.80
N SER A 155 -15.16 -6.66 0.21
CA SER A 155 -16.62 -6.86 0.18
C SER A 155 -17.19 -6.83 1.60
N SER A 156 -18.34 -6.17 1.77
CA SER A 156 -19.06 -6.02 3.04
C SER A 156 -19.41 -7.36 3.72
N ARG A 157 -19.42 -8.46 2.96
CA ARG A 157 -19.60 -9.83 3.50
C ARG A 157 -18.48 -10.26 4.45
N TYR A 158 -17.30 -9.61 4.38
CA TYR A 158 -16.21 -9.83 5.32
C TYR A 158 -16.27 -8.77 6.41
N LEU A 159 -16.56 -9.18 7.64
CA LEU A 159 -16.40 -8.30 8.79
C LEU A 159 -14.93 -7.89 8.89
N GLY A 160 -14.65 -6.59 8.69
CA GLY A 160 -13.28 -6.07 8.58
C GLY A 160 -12.67 -5.51 9.86
N SER A 161 -13.47 -5.35 10.91
CA SER A 161 -12.99 -4.85 12.21
C SER A 161 -13.95 -5.19 13.35
N GLY A 162 -13.53 -4.93 14.59
CA GLY A 162 -14.42 -4.90 15.75
C GLY A 162 -14.72 -6.24 16.44
N SER A 163 -14.15 -7.37 15.96
CA SER A 163 -14.25 -8.67 16.62
C SER A 163 -13.06 -9.59 16.32
N ALA A 164 -12.83 -10.59 17.17
CA ALA A 164 -11.81 -11.63 16.92
C ALA A 164 -12.10 -12.45 15.65
N TYR A 165 -13.38 -12.62 15.31
CA TYR A 165 -13.79 -13.27 14.06
C TYR A 165 -13.38 -12.45 12.84
N ALA A 166 -13.63 -11.13 12.86
CA ALA A 166 -13.21 -10.21 11.80
C ALA A 166 -11.69 -10.23 11.59
N ASP A 167 -10.92 -10.21 12.68
CA ASP A 167 -9.47 -10.34 12.64
C ASP A 167 -9.03 -11.68 12.01
N GLY A 168 -9.74 -12.78 12.32
CA GLY A 168 -9.53 -14.09 11.72
C GLY A 168 -9.74 -14.09 10.19
N VAL A 169 -10.83 -13.48 9.73
CA VAL A 169 -11.13 -13.34 8.29
C VAL A 169 -10.06 -12.50 7.58
N MET A 170 -9.69 -11.35 8.14
CA MET A 170 -8.66 -10.49 7.55
C MET A 170 -7.27 -11.14 7.55
N ASN A 171 -6.96 -11.96 8.56
CA ASN A 171 -5.74 -12.78 8.56
C ASN A 171 -5.77 -13.86 7.48
N GLU A 172 -6.92 -14.50 7.24
CA GLU A 172 -7.06 -15.45 6.14
C GLU A 172 -6.82 -14.77 4.78
N ILE A 173 -7.45 -13.62 4.55
CA ILE A 173 -7.26 -12.78 3.34
C ILE A 173 -5.78 -12.43 3.16
N ARG A 174 -5.11 -11.94 4.22
CA ARG A 174 -3.68 -11.63 4.21
C ARG A 174 -2.83 -12.85 3.84
N ASN A 175 -3.17 -14.02 4.40
CA ASN A 175 -2.42 -15.25 4.16
C ASN A 175 -2.58 -15.75 2.72
N LEU A 176 -3.76 -15.57 2.10
CA LEU A 176 -3.95 -15.87 0.67
C LEU A 176 -3.04 -15.02 -0.21
N ALA A 177 -2.88 -13.73 0.10
CA ALA A 177 -1.95 -12.87 -0.62
C ALA A 177 -0.48 -13.28 -0.39
N LYS A 178 -0.09 -13.61 0.84
CA LYS A 178 1.28 -14.04 1.18
C LYS A 178 1.75 -15.31 0.48
N GLN A 179 0.84 -16.13 -0.07
CA GLN A 179 1.22 -17.29 -0.89
C GLN A 179 1.85 -16.88 -2.23
N HIS A 180 1.60 -15.65 -2.70
CA HIS A 180 2.06 -15.16 -4.01
C HIS A 180 2.98 -13.95 -3.94
N TYR A 181 3.19 -13.38 -2.75
CA TYR A 181 4.03 -12.21 -2.55
C TYR A 181 4.85 -12.33 -1.26
N GLY A 182 6.17 -12.26 -1.39
CA GLY A 182 7.12 -12.44 -0.28
C GLY A 182 7.34 -11.19 0.59
N GLY A 183 6.83 -10.04 0.17
CA GLY A 183 6.97 -8.79 0.92
C GLY A 183 5.92 -8.62 2.04
N PRO A 184 5.97 -7.50 2.78
CA PRO A 184 4.97 -7.16 3.78
C PRO A 184 3.59 -6.94 3.12
N VAL A 185 2.58 -7.65 3.61
CA VAL A 185 1.17 -7.50 3.21
C VAL A 185 0.38 -6.98 4.39
N THR A 186 -0.40 -5.93 4.20
CA THR A 186 -1.32 -5.36 5.20
C THR A 186 -2.75 -5.29 4.68
N CYS A 187 -3.69 -5.86 5.42
CA CYS A 187 -5.11 -5.59 5.19
C CYS A 187 -5.46 -4.26 5.87
N ALA A 188 -5.85 -3.27 5.07
CA ALA A 188 -6.28 -1.98 5.55
C ALA A 188 -7.53 -2.10 6.43
N ARG A 189 -7.72 -1.11 7.29
CA ARG A 189 -8.95 -0.93 8.06
C ARG A 189 -9.16 0.55 8.25
N ASP A 190 -10.38 0.94 8.56
CA ASP A 190 -10.72 2.34 8.82
C ASP A 190 -9.74 2.94 9.84
N PHE A 191 -9.26 4.14 9.55
CA PHE A 191 -8.26 4.88 10.34
C PHE A 191 -6.85 4.28 10.41
N LEU A 192 -6.53 3.21 9.67
CA LEU A 192 -5.14 2.81 9.47
C LEU A 192 -4.35 3.96 8.83
N ARG A 193 -3.21 4.32 9.43
CA ARG A 193 -2.25 5.22 8.82
C ARG A 193 -0.98 4.47 8.46
N VAL A 194 -0.60 4.54 7.19
CA VAL A 194 0.69 4.04 6.68
C VAL A 194 1.58 5.25 6.42
N GLU A 195 2.68 5.34 7.16
CA GLU A 195 3.61 6.47 7.10
C GLU A 195 4.94 6.03 6.49
N MET A 196 5.29 6.65 5.36
CA MET A 196 6.56 6.40 4.68
C MET A 196 7.56 7.53 4.94
N GLN A 197 8.64 7.18 5.62
CA GLN A 197 9.75 8.06 5.93
C GLN A 197 10.67 8.25 4.72
N VAL A 198 11.46 9.33 4.73
CA VAL A 198 12.38 9.68 3.64
C VAL A 198 13.49 8.64 3.46
N ASN A 199 13.87 7.95 4.52
CA ASN A 199 14.85 6.85 4.51
C ASN A 199 14.28 5.53 3.95
N GLY A 200 13.02 5.53 3.49
CA GLY A 200 12.35 4.34 2.94
C GLY A 200 11.68 3.44 3.99
N GLU A 201 11.77 3.77 5.28
CA GLU A 201 11.03 3.04 6.31
C GLU A 201 9.53 3.30 6.20
N VAL A 202 8.73 2.26 6.41
CA VAL A 202 7.26 2.35 6.41
C VAL A 202 6.70 1.86 7.74
N HIS A 203 6.08 2.79 8.47
CA HIS A 203 5.48 2.59 9.79
C HIS A 203 3.96 2.49 9.68
N GLU A 204 3.35 1.51 10.35
CA GLU A 204 1.90 1.35 10.40
C GLU A 204 1.37 1.76 11.77
N HIS A 205 0.46 2.73 11.77
CA HIS A 205 -0.23 3.19 12.97
C HIS A 205 -1.65 2.64 12.92
N HIS A 206 -1.87 1.58 13.67
CA HIS A 206 -3.16 0.93 13.77
C HIS A 206 -4.04 1.68 14.78
N PRO A 207 -5.32 1.96 14.47
CA PRO A 207 -6.24 2.55 15.43
C PRO A 207 -6.45 1.63 16.64
N PRO A 208 -6.88 2.16 17.80
CA PRO A 208 -7.24 1.33 18.94
C PRO A 208 -8.34 0.34 18.56
N ARG A 209 -8.29 -0.87 19.15
CA ARG A 209 -9.34 -1.87 19.00
C ARG A 209 -10.55 -1.42 19.83
N GLN A 210 -11.44 -0.61 19.26
CA GLN A 210 -12.74 -0.37 19.88
C GLN A 210 -13.70 -1.51 19.47
N PRO A 211 -14.48 -2.07 20.40
CA PRO A 211 -15.62 -2.91 20.05
C PRO A 211 -16.55 -2.12 19.13
N TYR A 212 -17.03 -2.74 18.05
CA TYR A 212 -17.94 -2.12 17.08
C TYR A 212 -19.23 -1.56 17.73
N GLU A 213 -19.57 -2.09 18.91
CA GLU A 213 -20.73 -1.71 19.74
C GLU A 213 -20.63 -0.30 20.36
N GLU A 214 -19.41 0.24 20.52
CA GLU A 214 -19.18 1.52 21.22
C GLU A 214 -18.95 2.70 20.27
N TRP A 215 -19.00 2.49 18.95
CA TRP A 215 -18.69 3.54 18.00
C TRP A 215 -19.84 4.57 17.92
N PRO A 216 -19.60 5.87 18.21
CA PRO A 216 -20.67 6.88 18.28
C PRO A 216 -21.34 7.19 16.94
N GLY A 217 -20.76 6.73 15.82
CA GLY A 217 -21.36 6.80 14.48
C GLY A 217 -22.17 5.58 14.07
N ASN A 218 -22.37 4.61 14.98
CA ASN A 218 -23.10 3.38 14.66
C ASN A 218 -24.63 3.64 14.62
N ILE A 219 -25.15 3.87 13.41
CA ILE A 219 -26.59 4.01 13.12
C ILE A 219 -27.38 2.70 13.27
N PHE A 220 -26.72 1.55 13.44
CA PHE A 220 -27.41 0.26 13.68
C PHE A 220 -27.79 0.03 15.14
N LYS A 221 -27.48 0.95 16.05
CA LYS A 221 -27.88 0.87 17.47
C LYS A 221 -29.40 0.89 17.68
N THR A 222 -30.19 1.23 16.66
CA THR A 222 -31.66 1.26 16.74
C THR A 222 -32.35 0.00 16.20
N ALA A 223 -31.61 -0.97 15.65
CA ALA A 223 -32.22 -2.17 15.06
C ALA A 223 -32.20 -3.39 16.00
N SER A 224 -31.31 -3.46 16.99
CA SER A 224 -31.22 -4.61 17.90
C SER A 224 -32.30 -4.65 19.00
N GLU A 225 -33.19 -3.67 19.04
CA GLU A 225 -34.39 -3.69 19.88
C GLU A 225 -35.67 -4.07 19.09
N ALA A 226 -35.57 -4.28 17.77
CA ALA A 226 -36.68 -4.69 16.92
C ALA A 226 -36.43 -6.08 16.32
N GLU A 227 -36.97 -7.09 17.01
CA GLU A 227 -37.41 -8.42 16.55
C GLU A 227 -36.78 -9.05 15.28
N GLY A 228 -36.15 -10.22 15.48
CA GLY A 228 -36.31 -11.36 14.58
C GLY A 228 -35.25 -11.57 13.49
N GLY A 229 -34.79 -12.82 13.36
CA GLY A 229 -33.68 -13.28 12.51
C GLY A 229 -33.81 -13.14 10.98
N GLU A 230 -34.71 -12.31 10.45
CA GLU A 230 -34.88 -12.09 9.00
C GLU A 230 -33.96 -10.99 8.44
N ALA A 231 -33.45 -10.08 9.28
CA ALA A 231 -32.66 -8.92 8.82
C ALA A 231 -31.26 -9.27 8.28
N VAL A 232 -30.69 -10.40 8.70
CA VAL A 232 -29.34 -10.83 8.28
C VAL A 232 -29.36 -11.44 6.87
N GLU A 233 -30.48 -12.04 6.47
CA GLU A 233 -30.66 -12.64 5.15
C GLU A 233 -31.01 -11.57 4.10
N ALA A 234 -31.85 -10.59 4.45
CA ALA A 234 -32.16 -9.45 3.60
C ALA A 234 -30.95 -8.52 3.34
N ALA A 235 -30.05 -8.35 4.33
CA ALA A 235 -28.82 -7.57 4.14
C ALA A 235 -27.83 -8.26 3.18
N ALA A 236 -27.88 -9.60 3.08
CA ALA A 236 -27.06 -10.36 2.14
C ALA A 236 -27.58 -10.23 0.69
N GLU A 237 -28.90 -10.22 0.48
CA GLU A 237 -29.51 -10.01 -0.85
C GLU A 237 -29.34 -8.57 -1.37
N VAL A 238 -29.42 -7.55 -0.50
CA VAL A 238 -29.23 -6.15 -0.92
C VAL A 238 -27.76 -5.85 -1.26
N ALA A 239 -26.80 -6.54 -0.63
CA ALA A 239 -25.38 -6.44 -0.98
C ALA A 239 -25.04 -7.17 -2.29
N GLU A 240 -25.83 -8.17 -2.69
CA GLU A 240 -25.71 -8.86 -3.98
C GLU A 240 -26.30 -8.03 -5.13
N ALA A 241 -27.23 -7.11 -4.83
CA ALA A 241 -27.81 -6.16 -5.79
C ALA A 241 -27.02 -4.84 -5.95
N ALA A 242 -26.02 -4.59 -5.10
CA ALA A 242 -25.21 -3.36 -5.09
C ALA A 242 -23.74 -3.57 -5.54
N ALA A 243 -23.42 -4.76 -6.04
CA ALA A 243 -22.15 -5.13 -6.69
C ALA A 243 -22.38 -5.44 -8.17
#